data_AF-A0A542N0K9-F1
#
_entry.id   AF-A0A542N0K9-F1
#
_cell.length_a   1.000
_cell.length_b   1.000
_cell.length_c   1.000
_cell.angle_alpha   90.00
_cell.angle_beta   90.00
_cell.angle_gamma   90.00
#
_symmetry.space_group_name_H-M   'P 1'
#
loop_
_entity.id
_entity.type
_entity.pdbx_description
1 polymer ?
#
loop_
_entity_poly.entity_id
_entity_poly.type
_entity_poly.pdbx_seq_one_letter_code
_entity_poly.pdbx_strand_id
1 'polypeptide(L)'
;MNAGRFVQDEPGGLVWIPEGTTFGFDDIVFYRGKGTVPFEQIAGGIDLILTGPHATAACPRELAPFIEAGLTERQQHDFSDVTTSALCRRWVEVDPRVVYIEFPHHRMLFDPNRDWPAEPESGLREFYERRDAQAEGGSVSFNGVDAIRPVSFSGVPFLRRPRDDEHWRRLMGVIGDLGERGARPYARIRDDVISMVFEAKCVALHELDIDHSTVADLNSARMLHVQCVHDTMNATVGPEGAVDQDKPRGDWLPRIVSLGNRGDARGEPRPLLDGSPLPLSDVPIIDGSQFRSLQQALALAFDVPPDRVQEDLALNAPYLGAFECQAVGRLLRALEPQGIVRHRSQERSVRIRTGAYQAEFLRETLLGEENTAHIRRAGADWPPSDTTHITDLALRLTRAYDILRRWDYDLPPVSAYTPPRFR
;
A
#
# COMPACT_ATOMS: atom_id res chain seq x y z
N MET A 1 -8.97 6.38 15.72
CA MET A 1 -9.34 4.97 15.97
C MET A 1 -10.85 4.89 16.12
N ASN A 2 -11.54 3.97 15.42
CA ASN A 2 -12.80 3.45 15.98
C ASN A 2 -12.39 2.64 17.21
N ALA A 3 -12.29 3.33 18.35
CA ALA A 3 -11.98 2.73 19.63
C ALA A 3 -13.07 1.69 19.94
N GLY A 4 -12.72 0.40 19.82
CA GLY A 4 -13.65 -0.70 20.02
C GLY A 4 -13.46 -1.93 19.13
N ARG A 5 -12.59 -1.90 18.11
CA ARG A 5 -12.44 -3.04 17.20
C ARG A 5 -11.37 -4.06 17.57
N PHE A 6 -10.29 -3.65 18.23
CA PHE A 6 -9.19 -4.55 18.58
C PHE A 6 -9.04 -4.68 20.09
N VAL A 7 -8.57 -5.84 20.54
CA VAL A 7 -8.38 -6.16 21.96
C VAL A 7 -6.94 -6.61 22.20
N GLN A 8 -6.38 -6.24 23.34
CA GLN A 8 -5.06 -6.69 23.79
C GLN A 8 -5.25 -7.35 25.15
N ASP A 9 -4.66 -8.53 25.35
CA ASP A 9 -4.83 -9.27 26.61
C ASP A 9 -4.04 -8.64 27.76
N GLU A 10 -2.88 -8.08 27.43
CA GLU A 10 -1.95 -7.44 28.37
C GLU A 10 -1.09 -6.38 27.64
N PRO A 11 -0.59 -5.35 28.34
CA PRO A 11 0.27 -4.34 27.73
C PRO A 11 1.52 -4.95 27.08
N GLY A 12 1.79 -4.61 25.81
CA GLY A 12 2.89 -5.16 25.02
C GLY A 12 2.66 -6.59 24.50
N GLY A 13 1.50 -7.18 24.80
CA GLY A 13 1.05 -8.45 24.22
C GLY A 13 0.44 -8.27 22.83
N LEU A 14 0.06 -9.36 22.18
CA LEU A 14 -0.52 -9.31 20.85
C LEU A 14 -1.85 -8.55 20.80
N VAL A 15 -2.04 -7.82 19.71
CA VAL A 15 -3.29 -7.14 19.36
C VAL A 15 -4.15 -8.08 18.53
N TRP A 16 -5.39 -8.26 18.96
CA TRP A 16 -6.31 -9.24 18.39
C TRP A 16 -7.54 -8.59 17.75
N ILE A 17 -8.01 -9.22 16.67
CA ILE A 17 -9.34 -9.05 16.12
C ILE A 17 -10.26 -10.03 16.84
N PRO A 18 -11.41 -9.60 17.38
CA PRO A 18 -12.36 -10.49 18.05
C PRO A 18 -12.82 -11.66 17.18
N GLU A 19 -13.11 -12.79 17.82
CA GLU A 19 -13.62 -13.98 17.13
C GLU A 19 -14.91 -13.69 16.36
N GLY A 20 -15.07 -14.34 15.20
CA GLY A 20 -16.26 -14.20 14.36
C GLY A 20 -16.36 -12.88 13.60
N THR A 21 -15.39 -11.97 13.74
CA THR A 21 -15.40 -10.70 13.00
C THR A 21 -15.41 -10.96 11.49
N THR A 22 -16.29 -10.26 10.79
CA THR A 22 -16.39 -10.22 9.32
C THR A 22 -16.22 -8.78 8.86
N PHE A 23 -15.63 -8.58 7.70
CA PHE A 23 -15.34 -7.25 7.17
C PHE A 23 -16.12 -6.98 5.88
N GLY A 24 -16.86 -5.87 5.87
CA GLY A 24 -17.55 -5.32 4.71
C GLY A 24 -17.01 -3.97 4.27
N PHE A 25 -17.70 -3.32 3.32
CA PHE A 25 -17.30 -2.02 2.76
C PHE A 25 -17.05 -0.97 3.84
N ASP A 26 -17.98 -0.86 4.80
CA ASP A 26 -17.89 0.12 5.89
C ASP A 26 -16.77 -0.16 6.89
N ASP A 27 -16.15 -1.33 6.84
CA ASP A 27 -15.05 -1.68 7.72
C ASP A 27 -13.70 -1.26 7.17
N ILE A 28 -13.55 -1.31 5.84
CA ILE A 28 -12.24 -1.22 5.18
C ILE A 28 -12.09 -0.02 4.25
N VAL A 29 -13.18 0.61 3.81
CA VAL A 29 -13.13 1.79 2.93
C VAL A 29 -13.26 3.07 3.74
N PHE A 30 -12.25 3.92 3.71
CA PHE A 30 -12.20 5.21 4.40
C PHE A 30 -12.27 6.33 3.37
N TYR A 31 -13.21 7.24 3.56
CA TYR A 31 -13.37 8.44 2.75
C TYR A 31 -13.85 9.60 3.62
N ARG A 32 -13.60 10.83 3.18
CA ARG A 32 -14.01 12.03 3.91
C ARG A 32 -15.53 12.14 3.97
N GLY A 33 -16.06 12.37 5.17
CA GLY A 33 -17.52 12.50 5.37
C GLY A 33 -18.26 11.17 5.49
N LYS A 34 -17.55 10.04 5.62
CA LYS A 34 -18.13 8.73 5.89
C LYS A 34 -19.12 8.77 7.06
N GLY A 35 -20.25 8.08 6.89
CA GLY A 35 -21.37 8.09 7.83
C GLY A 35 -22.30 9.31 7.70
N THR A 36 -21.92 10.32 6.90
CA THR A 36 -22.75 11.50 6.60
C THR A 36 -23.09 11.59 5.10
N VAL A 37 -22.14 11.27 4.23
CA VAL A 37 -22.29 11.32 2.77
C VAL A 37 -22.10 9.91 2.20
N PRO A 38 -23.00 9.40 1.33
CA PRO A 38 -22.80 8.14 0.62
C PRO A 38 -21.58 8.18 -0.30
N PHE A 39 -20.90 7.05 -0.47
CA PHE A 39 -19.68 6.97 -1.27
C PHE A 39 -19.92 7.38 -2.74
N GLU A 40 -21.06 6.99 -3.30
CA GLU A 40 -21.45 7.26 -4.69
C GLU A 40 -21.50 8.76 -5.00
N GLN A 41 -21.80 9.60 -4.00
CA GLN A 41 -21.88 11.05 -4.17
C GLN A 41 -20.52 11.72 -4.29
N ILE A 42 -19.46 11.10 -3.74
CA ILE A 42 -18.11 11.66 -3.77
C ILE A 42 -17.22 10.98 -4.82
N ALA A 43 -17.59 9.78 -5.29
CA ALA A 43 -16.75 8.92 -6.11
C ALA A 43 -16.21 9.61 -7.37
N GLY A 44 -17.02 10.45 -8.05
CA GLY A 44 -16.58 11.18 -9.24
C GLY A 44 -15.51 12.25 -8.99
N GLY A 45 -15.40 12.73 -7.75
CA GLY A 45 -14.39 13.69 -7.32
C GLY A 45 -13.06 13.08 -6.85
N ILE A 46 -13.01 11.76 -6.67
CA ILE A 46 -11.79 11.05 -6.25
C ILE A 46 -10.80 11.00 -7.41
N ASP A 47 -9.53 11.36 -7.16
CA ASP A 47 -8.44 11.20 -8.14
C ASP A 47 -7.28 10.34 -7.63
N LEU A 48 -7.34 9.93 -6.36
CA LEU A 48 -6.38 9.04 -5.72
C LEU A 48 -7.08 8.00 -4.85
N ILE A 49 -6.78 6.74 -5.12
CA ILE A 49 -7.17 5.58 -4.32
C ILE A 49 -5.90 5.04 -3.66
N LEU A 50 -5.90 4.95 -2.34
CA LEU A 50 -4.83 4.34 -1.56
C LEU A 50 -5.24 2.91 -1.20
N THR A 51 -4.36 1.93 -1.38
CA THR A 51 -4.54 0.58 -0.82
C THR A 51 -3.47 0.33 0.23
N GLY A 52 -3.87 -0.22 1.38
CA GLY A 52 -2.98 -0.59 2.48
C GLY A 52 -3.04 -2.09 2.72
N PRO A 53 -2.41 -2.91 1.87
CA PRO A 53 -2.52 -4.36 1.93
C PRO A 53 -1.90 -4.97 3.20
N HIS A 54 -1.05 -4.22 3.91
CA HIS A 54 -0.33 -4.69 5.11
C HIS A 54 -0.53 -3.78 6.32
N ALA A 55 -1.49 -2.86 6.23
CA ALA A 55 -1.63 -1.75 7.17
C ALA A 55 -2.24 -2.16 8.52
N THR A 56 -2.81 -3.36 8.64
CA THR A 56 -3.33 -3.90 9.90
C THR A 56 -2.32 -4.83 10.57
N ALA A 57 -1.96 -4.54 11.82
CA ALA A 57 -1.12 -5.42 12.63
C ALA A 57 -1.91 -6.53 13.35
N ALA A 58 -3.20 -6.32 13.62
CA ALA A 58 -3.98 -7.21 14.47
C ALA A 58 -4.19 -8.61 13.86
N CYS A 59 -4.05 -9.64 14.70
CA CYS A 59 -4.26 -11.04 14.32
C CYS A 59 -5.70 -11.47 14.67
N PRO A 60 -6.39 -12.27 13.84
CA PRO A 60 -7.63 -12.93 14.26
C PRO A 60 -7.45 -13.82 15.48
N ARG A 61 -8.34 -13.68 16.48
CA ARG A 61 -8.27 -14.42 17.74
C ARG A 61 -8.31 -15.94 17.53
N GLU A 62 -9.00 -16.40 16.50
CA GLU A 62 -9.10 -17.81 16.12
C GLU A 62 -7.74 -18.46 15.85
N LEU A 63 -6.70 -17.65 15.57
CA LEU A 63 -5.33 -18.14 15.38
C LEU A 63 -4.56 -18.36 16.69
N ALA A 64 -5.03 -17.87 17.83
CA ALA A 64 -4.28 -17.96 19.10
C ALA A 64 -3.74 -19.37 19.40
N PRO A 65 -4.47 -20.49 19.14
CA PRO A 65 -3.95 -21.85 19.34
C PRO A 65 -2.79 -22.25 18.42
N PHE A 66 -2.49 -21.48 17.38
CA PHE A 66 -1.46 -21.76 16.37
C PHE A 66 -0.32 -20.73 16.36
N ILE A 67 -0.54 -19.55 16.95
CA ILE A 67 0.48 -18.50 17.06
C ILE A 67 1.63 -18.95 17.96
N GLU A 68 2.85 -18.54 17.60
CA GLU A 68 4.06 -18.76 18.41
C GLU A 68 3.95 -18.09 19.78
N ALA A 69 4.41 -18.79 20.82
CA ALA A 69 4.35 -18.25 22.17
C ALA A 69 5.40 -17.14 22.37
N GLY A 70 5.06 -16.12 23.16
CA GLY A 70 5.98 -15.05 23.52
C GLY A 70 6.18 -13.98 22.45
N LEU A 71 5.41 -14.00 21.35
CA LEU A 71 5.36 -12.87 20.44
C LEU A 71 4.86 -11.62 21.17
N THR A 72 5.49 -10.50 20.85
CA THR A 72 5.18 -9.18 21.41
C THR A 72 4.40 -8.33 20.42
N GLU A 73 3.71 -7.30 20.92
CA GLU A 73 3.10 -6.25 20.10
C GLU A 73 4.11 -5.68 19.09
N ARG A 74 5.34 -5.46 19.53
CA ARG A 74 6.40 -4.89 18.70
C ARG A 74 6.77 -5.77 17.51
N GLN A 75 6.95 -7.06 17.72
CA GLN A 75 7.24 -7.99 16.62
C GLN A 75 6.06 -8.08 15.65
N GLN A 76 4.84 -8.11 16.17
CA GLN A 76 3.61 -8.09 15.38
C GLN A 76 3.52 -6.83 14.51
N HIS A 77 3.77 -5.66 15.09
CA HIS A 77 3.69 -4.40 14.37
C HIS A 77 4.85 -4.23 13.38
N ASP A 78 6.07 -4.66 13.72
CA ASP A 78 7.22 -4.61 12.81
C ASP A 78 7.00 -5.44 11.54
N PHE A 79 6.31 -6.58 11.68
CA PHE A 79 5.94 -7.45 10.55
C PHE A 79 4.67 -7.00 9.82
N SER A 80 4.16 -5.81 10.11
CA SER A 80 3.10 -5.14 9.38
C SER A 80 3.60 -3.80 8.86
N ASP A 81 2.75 -3.10 8.10
CA ASP A 81 2.99 -1.74 7.62
C ASP A 81 2.05 -0.79 8.37
N VAL A 82 1.92 -0.97 9.70
CA VAL A 82 0.88 -0.32 10.53
C VAL A 82 0.93 1.21 10.52
N THR A 83 2.09 1.78 10.22
CA THR A 83 2.24 3.24 10.16
C THR A 83 1.50 3.81 8.96
N THR A 84 1.38 3.06 7.86
CA THR A 84 0.57 3.43 6.70
C THR A 84 -0.92 3.61 7.04
N SER A 85 -1.48 2.84 7.99
CA SER A 85 -2.91 2.98 8.37
C SER A 85 -3.16 4.36 8.97
N ALA A 86 -2.31 4.81 9.89
CA ALA A 86 -2.41 6.14 10.48
C ALA A 86 -2.26 7.25 9.43
N LEU A 87 -1.25 7.12 8.55
CA LEU A 87 -0.99 8.09 7.49
C LEU A 87 -2.15 8.20 6.49
N CYS A 88 -2.60 7.08 5.93
CA CYS A 88 -3.61 7.06 4.87
C CYS A 88 -4.97 7.52 5.38
N ARG A 89 -5.37 7.11 6.61
CA ARG A 89 -6.59 7.60 7.23
C ARG A 89 -6.54 9.11 7.45
N ARG A 90 -5.41 9.65 7.92
CA ARG A 90 -5.23 11.10 8.07
C ARG A 90 -5.24 11.82 6.72
N TRP A 91 -4.66 11.22 5.68
CA TRP A 91 -4.66 11.78 4.33
C TRP A 91 -6.09 11.93 3.78
N VAL A 92 -6.92 10.90 3.94
CA VAL A 92 -8.35 10.96 3.60
C VAL A 92 -9.10 12.06 4.36
N GLU A 93 -8.76 12.33 5.63
CA GLU A 93 -9.40 13.40 6.40
C GLU A 93 -9.09 14.80 5.83
N VAL A 94 -7.86 15.01 5.34
CA VAL A 94 -7.40 16.33 4.87
C VAL A 94 -7.66 16.57 3.37
N ASP A 95 -7.66 15.53 2.54
CA ASP A 95 -7.92 15.64 1.09
C ASP A 95 -9.24 14.93 0.70
N PRO A 96 -10.29 15.68 0.28
CA PRO A 96 -11.57 15.09 -0.13
C PRO A 96 -11.48 14.25 -1.42
N ARG A 97 -10.36 14.31 -2.17
CA ARG A 97 -10.16 13.59 -3.43
C ARG A 97 -9.48 12.24 -3.24
N VAL A 98 -9.25 11.85 -1.98
CA VAL A 98 -8.57 10.61 -1.60
C VAL A 98 -9.56 9.65 -0.95
N VAL A 99 -9.50 8.38 -1.35
CA VAL A 99 -10.12 7.25 -0.65
C VAL A 99 -9.05 6.25 -0.26
N TYR A 100 -9.20 5.60 0.88
CA TYR A 100 -8.28 4.59 1.38
C TYR A 100 -8.98 3.26 1.61
N ILE A 101 -8.36 2.17 1.21
CA ILE A 101 -8.86 0.80 1.38
C ILE A 101 -7.83 0.01 2.20
N GLU A 102 -8.21 -0.40 3.40
CA GLU A 102 -7.32 -1.05 4.37
C GLU A 102 -7.54 -2.55 4.41
N PHE A 103 -6.47 -3.35 4.27
CA PHE A 103 -6.59 -4.78 4.48
C PHE A 103 -6.82 -5.07 5.97
N PRO A 104 -7.86 -5.85 6.34
CA PRO A 104 -8.31 -5.93 7.72
C PRO A 104 -7.53 -6.91 8.61
N HIS A 105 -6.61 -7.70 8.04
CA HIS A 105 -5.88 -8.73 8.78
C HIS A 105 -4.37 -8.46 8.78
N HIS A 106 -3.66 -9.08 9.71
CA HIS A 106 -2.21 -9.17 9.64
C HIS A 106 -1.76 -9.95 8.41
N ARG A 107 -0.74 -9.45 7.70
CA ARG A 107 -0.23 -10.00 6.42
C ARG A 107 0.28 -11.44 6.48
N MET A 108 0.46 -11.97 7.69
CA MET A 108 0.78 -13.39 7.87
C MET A 108 -0.28 -14.32 7.29
N LEU A 109 -1.53 -13.84 7.25
CA LEU A 109 -2.65 -14.51 6.60
C LEU A 109 -2.83 -13.92 5.21
N PHE A 110 -2.93 -14.79 4.20
CA PHE A 110 -3.21 -14.44 2.80
C PHE A 110 -2.73 -13.03 2.42
N ASP A 111 -1.41 -12.88 2.28
CA ASP A 111 -0.76 -11.63 1.91
C ASP A 111 -1.43 -11.09 0.63
N PRO A 112 -2.16 -9.95 0.67
CA PRO A 112 -2.86 -9.41 -0.51
C PRO A 112 -1.91 -8.95 -1.61
N ASN A 113 -0.63 -8.82 -1.28
CA ASN A 113 0.45 -8.53 -2.19
C ASN A 113 1.11 -9.83 -2.73
N ARG A 114 0.34 -10.93 -2.77
CA ARG A 114 0.65 -12.19 -3.45
C ARG A 114 -0.58 -12.69 -4.18
N ASP A 115 -0.35 -13.57 -5.16
CA ASP A 115 -1.46 -14.25 -5.80
C ASP A 115 -2.14 -15.19 -4.81
N TRP A 116 -3.43 -15.44 -5.01
CA TRP A 116 -4.15 -16.39 -4.17
C TRP A 116 -3.66 -17.80 -4.47
N PRO A 117 -3.12 -18.54 -3.48
CA PRO A 117 -2.58 -19.86 -3.74
C PRO A 117 -3.70 -20.84 -4.09
N ALA A 118 -3.53 -21.58 -5.17
CA ALA A 118 -4.45 -22.65 -5.57
C ALA A 118 -4.50 -23.78 -4.53
N GLU A 119 -3.35 -24.09 -3.93
CA GLU A 119 -3.18 -25.11 -2.90
C GLU A 119 -2.49 -24.53 -1.64
N PRO A 120 -3.22 -23.76 -0.80
CA PRO A 120 -2.62 -23.04 0.32
C PRO A 120 -1.88 -23.93 1.33
N GLU A 121 -2.42 -25.13 1.61
CA GLU A 121 -1.79 -26.08 2.54
C GLU A 121 -0.46 -26.61 1.99
N SER A 122 -0.45 -26.98 0.71
CA SER A 122 0.75 -27.49 0.03
C SER A 122 1.88 -26.46 0.08
N GLY A 123 1.57 -25.20 -0.27
CA GLY A 123 2.52 -24.09 -0.18
C GLY A 123 3.05 -23.85 1.23
N LEU A 124 2.19 -23.90 2.26
CA LEU A 124 2.62 -23.71 3.65
C LEU A 124 3.48 -24.88 4.16
N ARG A 125 3.20 -26.13 3.76
CA ARG A 125 4.05 -27.28 4.07
C ARG A 125 5.42 -27.13 3.43
N GLU A 126 5.45 -26.80 2.14
CA GLU A 126 6.68 -26.56 1.39
C GLU A 126 7.51 -25.42 2.02
N PHE A 127 6.87 -24.34 2.50
CA PHE A 127 7.57 -23.29 3.22
C PHE A 127 8.35 -23.83 4.43
N TYR A 128 7.72 -24.66 5.27
CA TYR A 128 8.41 -25.23 6.44
C TYR A 128 9.55 -26.17 6.06
N GLU A 129 9.39 -26.96 5.00
CA GLU A 129 10.46 -27.81 4.48
C GLU A 129 11.66 -26.98 3.99
N ARG A 130 11.39 -25.91 3.24
CA ARG A 130 12.39 -24.94 2.79
C ARG A 130 13.11 -24.26 3.96
N ARG A 131 12.38 -23.95 5.03
CA ARG A 131 12.94 -23.36 6.26
C ARG A 131 13.85 -24.33 7.00
N ASP A 132 13.46 -25.60 7.12
CA ASP A 132 14.31 -26.60 7.75
C ASP A 132 15.61 -26.80 6.95
N ALA A 133 15.50 -26.89 5.61
CA ALA A 133 16.67 -26.96 4.74
C ALA A 133 17.58 -25.72 4.86
N GLN A 134 16.99 -24.52 5.01
CA GLN A 134 17.77 -23.30 5.27
C GLN A 134 18.50 -23.36 6.62
N ALA A 135 17.85 -23.87 7.68
CA ALA A 135 18.47 -24.04 8.99
C ALA A 135 19.63 -25.05 8.97
N GLU A 136 19.61 -26.01 8.04
CA GLU A 136 20.70 -26.95 7.77
C GLU A 136 21.80 -26.37 6.86
N GLY A 137 21.73 -25.08 6.51
CA GLY A 137 22.73 -24.38 5.71
C GLY A 137 22.44 -24.35 4.20
N GLY A 138 21.25 -24.78 3.78
CA GLY A 138 20.80 -24.70 2.39
C GLY A 138 20.59 -23.27 1.90
N SER A 139 20.97 -22.99 0.65
CA SER A 139 20.58 -21.76 -0.04
C SER A 139 19.18 -21.92 -0.61
N VAL A 140 18.17 -21.40 0.11
CA VAL A 140 16.76 -21.58 -0.23
C VAL A 140 16.07 -20.23 -0.39
N SER A 141 15.18 -20.13 -1.38
CA SER A 141 14.30 -18.98 -1.57
C SER A 141 12.88 -19.31 -1.10
N PHE A 142 12.19 -18.36 -0.49
CA PHE A 142 10.78 -18.49 -0.11
C PHE A 142 9.81 -17.92 -1.15
N ASN A 143 10.31 -17.44 -2.29
CA ASN A 143 9.44 -16.92 -3.35
C ASN A 143 8.48 -18.01 -3.84
N GLY A 144 7.20 -17.64 -3.98
CA GLY A 144 6.14 -18.49 -4.54
C GLY A 144 5.44 -19.40 -3.52
N VAL A 145 5.95 -19.47 -2.28
CA VAL A 145 5.36 -20.27 -1.18
C VAL A 145 4.98 -19.40 0.03
N ASP A 146 4.97 -18.07 -0.15
CA ASP A 146 4.87 -17.07 0.92
C ASP A 146 3.52 -16.31 0.93
N ALA A 147 2.48 -16.86 0.30
CA ALA A 147 1.13 -16.27 0.37
C ALA A 147 0.53 -16.35 1.78
N ILE A 148 0.89 -17.38 2.55
CA ILE A 148 0.74 -17.41 4.02
C ILE A 148 2.16 -17.26 4.56
N ARG A 149 2.38 -16.30 5.47
CA ARG A 149 3.72 -16.02 6.00
C ARG A 149 3.82 -16.48 7.45
N PRO A 150 4.28 -17.72 7.72
CA PRO A 150 4.41 -18.23 9.08
C PRO A 150 5.62 -17.66 9.83
N VAL A 151 6.48 -16.88 9.16
CA VAL A 151 7.71 -16.28 9.71
C VAL A 151 7.87 -14.85 9.14
N SER A 152 8.38 -13.92 9.95
CA SER A 152 8.69 -12.55 9.52
C SER A 152 9.91 -12.48 8.60
N PHE A 153 10.15 -11.30 8.01
CA PHE A 153 11.34 -11.06 7.17
C PHE A 153 12.67 -11.23 7.93
N SER A 154 12.66 -11.05 9.25
CA SER A 154 13.84 -11.23 10.12
C SER A 154 13.95 -12.65 10.71
N GLY A 155 13.05 -13.56 10.32
CA GLY A 155 13.08 -14.94 10.81
C GLY A 155 12.30 -15.18 12.11
N VAL A 156 11.56 -14.19 12.63
CA VAL A 156 10.72 -14.37 13.83
C VAL A 156 9.53 -15.28 13.49
N PRO A 157 9.36 -16.43 14.15
CA PRO A 157 8.25 -17.34 13.88
C PRO A 157 6.92 -16.75 14.39
N PHE A 158 5.92 -16.70 13.50
CA PHE A 158 4.57 -16.26 13.82
C PHE A 158 3.58 -17.42 13.97
N LEU A 159 3.64 -18.40 13.05
CA LEU A 159 2.85 -19.63 13.12
C LEU A 159 3.72 -20.79 13.53
N ARG A 160 3.26 -21.55 14.53
CA ARG A 160 3.84 -22.83 14.90
C ARG A 160 3.59 -23.84 13.79
N ARG A 161 4.62 -24.63 13.47
CA ARG A 161 4.48 -25.76 12.56
C ARG A 161 3.48 -26.76 13.15
N PRO A 162 2.42 -27.13 12.42
CA PRO A 162 1.52 -28.20 12.86
C PRO A 162 2.25 -29.53 13.04
N ARG A 163 1.88 -30.29 14.08
CA ARG A 163 2.60 -31.51 14.52
C ARG A 163 2.16 -32.78 13.80
N ASP A 164 0.93 -32.79 13.30
CA ASP A 164 0.27 -33.94 12.70
C ASP A 164 -0.84 -33.45 11.75
N ASP A 165 -1.44 -34.37 10.99
CA ASP A 165 -2.45 -34.06 9.98
C ASP A 165 -3.75 -33.49 10.57
N GLU A 166 -4.07 -33.79 11.84
CA GLU A 166 -5.21 -33.18 12.50
C GLU A 166 -4.96 -31.69 12.78
N HIS A 167 -3.78 -31.36 13.30
CA HIS A 167 -3.36 -29.97 13.49
C HIS A 167 -3.32 -29.20 12.17
N TRP A 168 -2.82 -29.82 11.10
CA TRP A 168 -2.83 -29.22 9.76
C TRP A 168 -4.26 -28.90 9.31
N ARG A 169 -5.17 -29.88 9.39
CA ARG A 169 -6.57 -29.70 9.02
C ARG A 169 -7.25 -28.59 9.81
N ARG A 170 -6.98 -28.49 11.13
CA ARG A 170 -7.53 -27.43 11.98
C ARG A 170 -6.98 -26.05 11.61
N LEU A 171 -5.66 -25.91 11.45
CA LEU A 171 -5.04 -24.65 11.06
C LEU A 171 -5.58 -24.18 9.71
N MET A 172 -5.63 -25.07 8.71
CA MET A 172 -6.10 -24.73 7.37
C MET A 172 -7.60 -24.44 7.34
N GLY A 173 -8.41 -25.11 8.18
CA GLY A 173 -9.81 -24.77 8.36
C GLY A 173 -10.01 -23.35 8.89
N VAL A 174 -9.22 -22.95 9.90
CA VAL A 174 -9.24 -21.58 10.44
C VAL A 174 -8.74 -20.56 9.42
N ILE A 175 -7.60 -20.81 8.78
CA ILE A 175 -7.06 -19.91 7.74
C ILE A 175 -8.06 -19.74 6.59
N GLY A 176 -8.68 -20.83 6.12
CA GLY A 176 -9.67 -20.80 5.05
C GLY A 176 -10.88 -19.93 5.40
N ASP A 177 -11.46 -20.14 6.58
CA ASP A 177 -12.59 -19.34 7.09
C ASP A 177 -12.23 -17.85 7.24
N LEU A 178 -11.05 -17.54 7.79
CA LEU A 178 -10.55 -16.16 7.88
C LEU A 178 -10.32 -15.54 6.49
N GLY A 179 -9.90 -16.33 5.51
CA GLY A 179 -9.80 -15.92 4.12
C GLY A 179 -11.13 -15.41 3.56
N GLU A 180 -12.23 -16.13 3.83
CA GLU A 180 -13.59 -15.76 3.41
C GLU A 180 -14.14 -14.53 4.16
N ARG A 181 -13.74 -14.32 5.42
CA ARG A 181 -14.24 -13.20 6.25
C ARG A 181 -13.47 -11.89 6.12
N GLY A 182 -12.25 -11.92 5.61
CA GLY A 182 -11.41 -10.72 5.48
C GLY A 182 -10.70 -10.58 4.14
N ALA A 183 -9.91 -11.59 3.73
CA ALA A 183 -9.01 -11.41 2.59
C ALA A 183 -9.71 -11.37 1.23
N ARG A 184 -10.68 -12.26 0.99
CA ARG A 184 -11.52 -12.21 -0.21
C ARG A 184 -12.44 -10.99 -0.24
N PRO A 185 -13.14 -10.63 0.86
CA PRO A 185 -13.88 -9.38 0.92
C PRO A 185 -13.02 -8.16 0.59
N TYR A 186 -11.79 -8.06 1.12
CA TYR A 186 -10.88 -6.98 0.80
C TYR A 186 -10.59 -6.89 -0.70
N ALA A 187 -10.16 -8.00 -1.33
CA ALA A 187 -9.84 -7.99 -2.76
C ALA A 187 -11.04 -7.59 -3.63
N ARG A 188 -12.22 -8.14 -3.32
CA ARG A 188 -13.48 -7.80 -4.02
C ARG A 188 -13.84 -6.33 -3.85
N ILE A 189 -13.91 -5.85 -2.61
CA ILE A 189 -14.29 -4.46 -2.29
C ILE A 189 -13.28 -3.48 -2.89
N ARG A 190 -11.98 -3.79 -2.87
CA ARG A 190 -10.95 -2.96 -3.49
C ARG A 190 -11.24 -2.78 -4.98
N ASP A 191 -11.47 -3.87 -5.70
CA ASP A 191 -11.72 -3.86 -7.14
C ASP A 191 -13.06 -3.19 -7.48
N ASP A 192 -14.09 -3.41 -6.64
CA ASP A 192 -15.40 -2.75 -6.75
C ASP A 192 -15.26 -1.22 -6.54
N VAL A 193 -14.51 -0.77 -5.53
CA VAL A 193 -14.26 0.66 -5.27
C VAL A 193 -13.54 1.32 -6.43
N ILE A 194 -12.48 0.68 -6.96
CA ILE A 194 -11.75 1.20 -8.12
C ILE A 194 -12.69 1.35 -9.32
N SER A 195 -13.52 0.35 -9.59
CA SER A 195 -14.47 0.37 -10.71
C SER A 195 -15.55 1.45 -10.51
N MET A 196 -16.13 1.55 -9.32
CA MET A 196 -17.13 2.58 -8.97
C MET A 196 -16.58 3.99 -9.13
N VAL A 197 -15.36 4.25 -8.65
CA VAL A 197 -14.70 5.56 -8.83
C VAL A 197 -14.48 5.83 -10.31
N PHE A 198 -13.95 4.85 -11.07
CA PHE A 198 -13.71 5.02 -12.50
C PHE A 198 -15.01 5.38 -13.26
N GLU A 199 -16.10 4.64 -13.02
CA GLU A 199 -17.40 4.90 -13.64
C GLU A 199 -17.97 6.26 -13.25
N ALA A 200 -17.93 6.61 -11.96
CA ALA A 200 -18.40 7.90 -11.48
C ALA A 200 -17.57 9.06 -12.05
N LYS A 201 -16.25 8.87 -12.25
CA LYS A 201 -15.40 9.84 -12.94
C LYS A 201 -15.77 9.99 -14.41
N CYS A 202 -16.12 8.92 -15.12
CA CYS A 202 -16.59 9.02 -16.50
C CYS A 202 -17.83 9.92 -16.59
N VAL A 203 -18.79 9.74 -15.67
CA VAL A 203 -19.99 10.58 -15.58
C VAL A 203 -19.63 12.03 -15.24
N ALA A 204 -18.81 12.25 -14.22
CA ALA A 204 -18.39 13.60 -13.83
C ALA A 204 -17.64 14.33 -14.95
N LEU A 205 -16.80 13.62 -15.70
CA LEU A 205 -16.04 14.17 -16.82
C LEU A 205 -16.93 14.50 -18.02
N HIS A 206 -18.03 13.75 -18.24
CA HIS A 206 -19.02 14.09 -19.26
C HIS A 206 -19.70 15.43 -18.97
N GLU A 207 -20.04 15.66 -17.70
CA GLU A 207 -20.81 16.81 -17.22
C GLU A 207 -19.96 18.04 -16.88
N LEU A 208 -18.64 17.90 -16.83
CA LEU A 208 -17.71 18.96 -16.41
C LEU A 208 -17.90 20.23 -17.24
N ASP A 209 -18.07 21.38 -16.58
CA ASP A 209 -18.08 22.66 -17.27
C ASP A 209 -16.65 23.14 -17.58
N ILE A 210 -16.10 22.68 -18.71
CA ILE A 210 -14.71 22.96 -19.10
C ILE A 210 -14.43 24.46 -19.19
N ASP A 211 -15.40 25.28 -19.59
CA ASP A 211 -15.18 26.72 -19.79
C ASP A 211 -15.01 27.50 -18.47
N HIS A 212 -15.52 26.94 -17.37
CA HIS A 212 -15.41 27.51 -16.02
C HIS A 212 -14.50 26.69 -15.08
N SER A 213 -13.96 25.57 -15.54
CA SER A 213 -13.07 24.72 -14.76
C SER A 213 -11.65 25.29 -14.73
N THR A 214 -10.99 25.18 -13.58
CA THR A 214 -9.54 25.43 -13.53
C THR A 214 -8.77 24.29 -14.20
N VAL A 215 -7.49 24.52 -14.51
CA VAL A 215 -6.58 23.44 -14.95
C VAL A 215 -6.53 22.31 -13.92
N ALA A 216 -6.56 22.66 -12.63
CA ALA A 216 -6.58 21.67 -11.55
C ALA A 216 -7.85 20.82 -11.55
N ASP A 217 -9.01 21.42 -11.78
CA ASP A 217 -10.29 20.70 -11.84
C ASP A 217 -10.31 19.75 -13.04
N LEU A 218 -9.87 20.21 -14.22
CA LEU A 218 -9.81 19.38 -15.42
C LEU A 218 -8.82 18.21 -15.26
N ASN A 219 -7.64 18.46 -14.69
CA ASN A 219 -6.64 17.42 -14.47
C ASN A 219 -7.11 16.40 -13.43
N SER A 220 -7.69 16.85 -12.32
CA SER A 220 -8.30 15.99 -11.30
C SER A 220 -9.44 15.14 -11.87
N ALA A 221 -10.32 15.72 -12.68
CA ALA A 221 -11.41 14.99 -13.35
C ALA A 221 -10.90 13.91 -14.32
N ARG A 222 -9.70 14.10 -14.89
CA ARG A 222 -9.08 13.18 -15.85
C ARG A 222 -8.02 12.25 -15.26
N MET A 223 -7.74 12.33 -13.96
CA MET A 223 -6.70 11.54 -13.31
C MET A 223 -7.32 10.53 -12.35
N LEU A 224 -6.89 9.27 -12.44
CA LEU A 224 -7.16 8.27 -11.42
C LEU A 224 -5.87 7.51 -11.11
N HIS A 225 -5.31 7.77 -9.94
CA HIS A 225 -4.20 7.01 -9.40
C HIS A 225 -4.67 5.97 -8.40
N VAL A 226 -4.05 4.79 -8.44
CA VAL A 226 -4.13 3.81 -7.38
C VAL A 226 -2.73 3.56 -6.84
N GLN A 227 -2.52 3.89 -5.57
CA GLN A 227 -1.24 3.80 -4.90
C GLN A 227 -1.30 2.70 -3.84
N CYS A 228 -0.50 1.65 -4.02
CA CYS A 228 -0.30 0.63 -3.00
C CYS A 228 0.71 1.15 -1.98
N VAL A 229 0.24 1.50 -0.79
CA VAL A 229 1.02 2.14 0.26
C VAL A 229 1.60 1.08 1.19
N HIS A 230 2.91 1.17 1.38
CA HIS A 230 3.70 0.32 2.24
C HIS A 230 4.65 1.16 3.08
N ASP A 231 5.12 0.58 4.17
CA ASP A 231 6.23 1.14 4.93
C ASP A 231 7.18 0.05 5.39
N THR A 232 8.47 0.36 5.37
CA THR A 232 9.53 -0.56 5.75
C THR A 232 10.65 0.21 6.43
N MET A 233 11.33 -0.42 7.40
CA MET A 233 12.55 0.12 8.00
C MET A 233 13.82 -0.31 7.29
N ASN A 234 14.88 0.48 7.45
CA ASN A 234 16.24 0.10 7.05
C ASN A 234 16.93 -0.81 8.07
N ALA A 235 16.26 -1.13 9.18
CA ALA A 235 16.65 -2.13 10.16
C ALA A 235 15.54 -3.20 10.32
N THR A 236 15.87 -4.31 10.97
CA THR A 236 14.94 -5.39 11.28
C THR A 236 14.87 -5.69 12.77
N VAL A 237 13.73 -6.21 13.23
CA VAL A 237 13.53 -6.59 14.63
C VAL A 237 14.39 -7.79 15.04
N GLY A 238 15.07 -7.65 16.19
CA GLY A 238 15.81 -8.70 16.87
C GLY A 238 14.98 -9.46 17.92
N PRO A 239 15.59 -10.47 18.59
CA PRO A 239 14.89 -11.31 19.57
C PRO A 239 14.28 -10.54 20.75
N GLU A 240 14.94 -9.49 21.22
CA GLU A 240 14.51 -8.63 22.33
C GLU A 240 13.55 -7.51 21.90
N GLY A 241 13.04 -7.57 20.66
CA GLY A 241 12.13 -6.58 20.08
C GLY A 241 12.81 -5.30 19.59
N ALA A 242 14.10 -5.07 19.84
CA ALA A 242 14.80 -3.91 19.27
C ALA A 242 14.85 -4.00 17.73
N VAL A 243 14.50 -2.92 17.03
CA VAL A 243 14.62 -2.80 15.56
C VAL A 243 15.93 -2.11 15.19
N ASP A 244 17.04 -2.78 15.47
CA ASP A 244 18.40 -2.22 15.43
C ASP A 244 19.39 -2.99 14.54
N GLN A 245 18.93 -4.04 13.87
CA GLN A 245 19.74 -4.81 12.93
C GLN A 245 19.65 -4.21 11.53
N ASP A 246 20.58 -3.33 11.18
CA ASP A 246 20.60 -2.67 9.87
C ASP A 246 20.63 -3.69 8.72
N LYS A 247 19.77 -3.47 7.73
CA LYS A 247 19.75 -4.22 6.46
C LYS A 247 21.01 -3.95 5.65
N PRO A 248 21.36 -4.81 4.67
CA PRO A 248 22.38 -4.48 3.69
C PRO A 248 22.09 -3.14 3.01
N ARG A 249 23.12 -2.32 2.78
CA ARG A 249 22.96 -0.97 2.19
C ARG A 249 22.25 -0.96 0.83
N GLY A 250 22.39 -2.02 0.04
CA GLY A 250 21.71 -2.14 -1.26
C GLY A 250 20.18 -2.23 -1.14
N ASP A 251 19.68 -2.59 0.04
CA ASP A 251 18.25 -2.75 0.34
C ASP A 251 17.68 -1.54 1.09
N TRP A 252 18.49 -0.50 1.32
CA TRP A 252 18.03 0.68 2.03
C TRP A 252 17.05 1.47 1.18
N LEU A 253 15.94 1.86 1.82
CA LEU A 253 15.02 2.84 1.29
C LEU A 253 15.64 4.24 1.28
N PRO A 254 15.24 5.08 0.32
CA PRO A 254 15.53 6.50 0.35
C PRO A 254 14.85 7.15 1.56
N ARG A 255 15.27 8.37 1.93
CA ARG A 255 14.81 9.04 3.15
C ARG A 255 13.28 9.16 3.24
N ILE A 256 12.58 9.40 2.13
CA ILE A 256 11.13 9.65 2.15
C ILE A 256 10.38 8.43 1.62
N VAL A 257 10.52 8.14 0.32
CA VAL A 257 9.75 7.09 -0.35
C VAL A 257 10.45 6.55 -1.59
N SER A 258 10.35 5.24 -1.78
CA SER A 258 10.61 4.58 -3.06
C SER A 258 9.29 4.34 -3.78
N LEU A 259 9.19 4.81 -5.02
CA LEU A 259 8.02 4.56 -5.86
C LEU A 259 8.33 3.42 -6.84
N GLY A 260 7.44 2.42 -6.95
CA GLY A 260 7.63 1.27 -7.85
C GLY A 260 6.48 1.09 -8.85
N ASN A 261 6.74 1.18 -10.16
CA ASN A 261 5.77 0.89 -11.24
C ASN A 261 6.15 -0.32 -12.11
N ARG A 262 7.19 -1.07 -11.73
CA ARG A 262 7.81 -2.23 -12.39
C ARG A 262 8.62 -1.91 -13.65
N GLY A 263 8.79 -0.63 -13.94
CA GLY A 263 9.66 -0.11 -14.98
C GLY A 263 11.15 -0.10 -14.62
N ASP A 264 11.93 0.59 -15.44
CA ASP A 264 13.35 0.87 -15.22
C ASP A 264 13.55 2.01 -14.19
N ALA A 265 14.79 2.44 -13.97
CA ALA A 265 15.09 3.54 -13.05
C ALA A 265 14.43 4.89 -13.39
N ARG A 266 13.81 5.02 -14.57
CA ARG A 266 13.06 6.21 -15.02
C ARG A 266 11.54 5.97 -15.05
N GLY A 267 11.09 4.78 -14.68
CA GLY A 267 9.69 4.36 -14.76
C GLY A 267 9.25 3.84 -16.14
N GLU A 268 10.17 3.69 -17.09
CA GLU A 268 9.84 3.23 -18.44
C GLU A 268 9.70 1.70 -18.49
N PRO A 269 8.93 1.12 -19.43
CA PRO A 269 8.85 -0.32 -19.59
C PRO A 269 10.22 -0.97 -19.80
N ARG A 270 10.52 -2.05 -19.06
CA ARG A 270 11.77 -2.81 -19.21
C ARG A 270 11.63 -3.83 -20.34
N PRO A 271 12.55 -3.92 -21.32
CA PRO A 271 12.50 -4.99 -22.30
C PRO A 271 12.68 -6.36 -21.62
N LEU A 272 12.10 -7.41 -22.19
CA LEU A 272 12.43 -8.78 -21.79
C LEU A 272 13.92 -9.07 -22.08
N LEU A 273 14.49 -10.07 -21.41
CA LEU A 273 15.91 -10.42 -21.57
C LEU A 273 16.29 -10.78 -23.02
N ASP A 274 15.32 -11.24 -23.81
CA ASP A 274 15.46 -11.57 -25.23
C ASP A 274 15.17 -10.38 -26.17
N GLY A 275 14.90 -9.19 -25.61
CA GLY A 275 14.56 -7.98 -26.35
C GLY A 275 13.13 -7.90 -26.86
N SER A 276 12.28 -8.91 -26.57
CA SER A 276 10.88 -8.88 -26.97
C SER A 276 10.06 -7.88 -26.11
N PRO A 277 8.94 -7.34 -26.64
CA PRO A 277 8.06 -6.49 -25.86
C PRO A 277 7.48 -7.22 -24.65
N LEU A 278 7.30 -6.50 -23.54
CA LEU A 278 6.59 -7.04 -22.38
C LEU A 278 5.17 -7.45 -22.79
N PRO A 279 4.63 -8.55 -22.23
CA PRO A 279 3.20 -8.78 -22.31
C PRO A 279 2.49 -7.58 -21.69
N LEU A 280 1.34 -7.21 -22.24
CA LEU A 280 0.62 -5.99 -21.83
C LEU A 280 0.36 -5.96 -20.31
N SER A 281 0.19 -7.12 -19.68
CA SER A 281 0.03 -7.28 -18.23
C SER A 281 1.23 -6.86 -17.38
N ASP A 282 2.43 -6.80 -17.95
CA ASP A 282 3.68 -6.44 -17.26
C ASP A 282 4.18 -5.03 -17.61
N VAL A 283 3.54 -4.36 -18.57
CA VAL A 283 3.85 -2.95 -18.85
C VAL A 283 3.46 -2.12 -17.61
N PRO A 284 4.21 -1.09 -17.23
CA PRO A 284 3.75 -0.12 -16.23
C PRO A 284 2.44 0.55 -16.64
N ILE A 285 1.58 0.87 -15.68
CA ILE A 285 0.30 1.56 -15.94
C ILE A 285 0.49 3.06 -15.93
N ILE A 286 1.17 3.55 -14.89
CA ILE A 286 1.56 4.94 -14.83
C ILE A 286 2.72 5.15 -15.80
N ASP A 287 2.52 6.06 -16.75
CA ASP A 287 3.54 6.42 -17.74
C ASP A 287 4.80 6.97 -17.07
N GLY A 288 5.98 6.74 -17.66
CA GLY A 288 7.25 7.16 -17.08
C GLY A 288 7.34 8.67 -16.84
N SER A 289 6.80 9.50 -17.75
CA SER A 289 6.76 10.98 -17.57
C SER A 289 5.89 11.40 -16.39
N GLN A 290 4.73 10.78 -16.25
CA GLN A 290 3.82 11.01 -15.13
C GLN A 290 4.44 10.55 -13.80
N PHE A 291 5.13 9.41 -13.82
CA PHE A 291 5.80 8.86 -12.65
C PHE A 291 6.95 9.76 -12.17
N ARG A 292 7.75 10.30 -13.10
CA ARG A 292 8.77 11.30 -12.78
C ARG A 292 8.15 12.61 -12.28
N SER A 293 7.04 13.06 -12.87
CA SER A 293 6.32 14.24 -12.38
C SER A 293 5.85 14.05 -10.93
N LEU A 294 5.37 12.85 -10.57
CA LEU A 294 5.04 12.53 -9.18
C LEU A 294 6.25 12.63 -8.25
N GLN A 295 7.41 12.10 -8.65
CA GLN A 295 8.66 12.27 -7.89
C GLN A 295 9.01 13.74 -7.68
N GLN A 296 8.92 14.57 -8.73
CA GLN A 296 9.21 16.01 -8.64
C GLN A 296 8.19 16.74 -7.75
N ALA A 297 6.90 16.37 -7.82
CA ALA A 297 5.86 16.95 -6.98
C ALA A 297 6.07 16.62 -5.50
N LEU A 298 6.47 15.39 -5.20
CA LEU A 298 6.88 14.99 -3.85
C LEU A 298 8.11 15.76 -3.39
N ALA A 299 9.14 15.90 -4.23
CA ALA A 299 10.34 16.66 -3.91
C ALA A 299 10.00 18.11 -3.52
N LEU A 300 9.13 18.77 -4.29
CA LEU A 300 8.66 20.13 -3.99
C LEU A 300 7.82 20.21 -2.71
N ALA A 301 6.96 19.22 -2.44
CA ALA A 301 6.09 19.24 -1.26
C ALA A 301 6.83 18.91 0.05
N PHE A 302 7.91 18.13 -0.04
CA PHE A 302 8.79 17.78 1.06
C PHE A 302 10.03 18.69 1.16
N ASP A 303 10.08 19.76 0.37
CA ASP A 303 11.16 20.74 0.34
C ASP A 303 12.55 20.09 0.14
N VAL A 304 12.61 19.06 -0.71
CA VAL A 304 13.83 18.30 -1.03
C VAL A 304 14.73 19.12 -1.95
N PRO A 305 16.01 19.36 -1.59
CA PRO A 305 16.96 20.04 -2.47
C PRO A 305 17.16 19.30 -3.81
N PRO A 306 17.33 20.02 -4.94
CA PRO A 306 17.48 19.39 -6.25
C PRO A 306 18.57 18.31 -6.35
N ASP A 307 19.69 18.51 -5.66
CA ASP A 307 20.84 17.60 -5.61
C ASP A 307 20.59 16.34 -4.76
N ARG A 308 19.54 16.35 -3.93
CA ARG A 308 19.18 15.24 -3.03
C ARG A 308 17.96 14.44 -3.48
N VAL A 309 17.31 14.83 -4.59
CA VAL A 309 16.06 14.19 -5.03
C VAL A 309 16.21 12.67 -5.15
N GLN A 310 17.29 12.16 -5.75
CA GLN A 310 17.46 10.71 -5.94
C GLN A 310 17.82 9.96 -4.65
N GLU A 311 18.38 10.65 -3.65
CA GLU A 311 18.72 10.06 -2.35
C GLU A 311 17.49 9.99 -1.43
N ASP A 312 16.63 11.01 -1.51
CA ASP A 312 15.46 11.15 -0.65
C ASP A 312 14.19 10.54 -1.27
N LEU A 313 14.15 10.41 -2.60
CA LEU A 313 13.03 9.89 -3.39
C LEU A 313 13.54 9.03 -4.54
N ALA A 314 13.26 7.73 -4.53
CA ALA A 314 13.74 6.80 -5.55
C ALA A 314 12.61 6.30 -6.45
N LEU A 315 12.94 5.95 -7.70
CA LEU A 315 12.05 5.25 -8.63
C LEU A 315 12.58 3.83 -8.87
N ASN A 316 11.72 2.83 -8.70
CA ASN A 316 11.98 1.42 -8.97
C ASN A 316 13.24 0.86 -8.27
N ALA A 317 13.59 1.41 -7.10
CA ALA A 317 14.74 0.99 -6.31
C ALA A 317 14.55 1.32 -4.81
N PRO A 318 14.83 0.39 -3.89
CA PRO A 318 15.14 -1.02 -4.13
C PRO A 318 13.90 -1.83 -4.56
N TYR A 319 12.69 -1.28 -4.39
CA TYR A 319 11.44 -1.95 -4.75
C TYR A 319 10.96 -1.57 -6.14
N LEU A 320 10.74 -2.59 -6.97
CA LEU A 320 10.24 -2.41 -8.34
C LEU A 320 8.73 -2.19 -8.39
N GLY A 321 7.97 -2.63 -7.40
CA GLY A 321 6.51 -2.57 -7.43
C GLY A 321 5.84 -3.89 -7.04
N ALA A 322 4.78 -3.74 -6.26
CA ALA A 322 4.02 -4.76 -5.58
C ALA A 322 3.20 -5.61 -6.57
N PHE A 323 2.95 -6.87 -6.23
CA PHE A 323 1.99 -7.71 -6.95
C PHE A 323 0.60 -7.07 -6.96
N GLU A 324 0.14 -6.51 -5.84
CA GLU A 324 -1.17 -5.84 -5.77
C GLU A 324 -1.26 -4.72 -6.80
N CYS A 325 -0.22 -3.90 -6.92
CA CYS A 325 -0.13 -2.86 -7.93
C CYS A 325 -0.26 -3.42 -9.36
N GLN A 326 0.31 -4.60 -9.64
CA GLN A 326 0.16 -5.24 -10.95
C GLN A 326 -1.25 -5.76 -11.18
N ALA A 327 -1.89 -6.33 -10.16
CA ALA A 327 -3.27 -6.79 -10.23
C ALA A 327 -4.24 -5.63 -10.50
N VAL A 328 -4.10 -4.54 -9.74
CA VAL A 328 -4.83 -3.28 -9.95
C VAL A 328 -4.54 -2.72 -11.34
N GLY A 329 -3.29 -2.79 -11.79
CA GLY A 329 -2.94 -2.33 -13.13
C GLY A 329 -3.69 -3.07 -14.23
N ARG A 330 -3.80 -4.40 -14.13
CA ARG A 330 -4.61 -5.19 -15.07
C ARG A 330 -6.08 -4.77 -15.06
N LEU A 331 -6.65 -4.49 -13.89
CA LEU A 331 -8.01 -3.96 -13.75
C LEU A 331 -8.16 -2.61 -14.47
N LEU A 332 -7.27 -1.64 -14.21
CA LEU A 332 -7.34 -0.32 -14.83
C LEU A 332 -7.22 -0.38 -16.37
N ARG A 333 -6.33 -1.23 -16.91
CA ARG A 333 -6.25 -1.45 -18.37
C ARG A 333 -7.56 -1.97 -18.96
N ALA A 334 -8.26 -2.85 -18.25
CA ALA A 334 -9.54 -3.38 -18.71
C ALA A 334 -10.64 -2.29 -18.73
N LEU A 335 -10.50 -1.27 -17.87
CA LEU A 335 -11.41 -0.12 -17.79
C LEU A 335 -11.07 1.00 -18.80
N GLU A 336 -9.80 1.17 -19.17
CA GLU A 336 -9.32 2.24 -20.07
C GLU A 336 -10.15 2.48 -21.34
N PRO A 337 -10.65 1.45 -22.07
CA PRO A 337 -11.51 1.67 -23.23
C PRO A 337 -12.80 2.44 -22.91
N GLN A 338 -13.35 2.26 -21.71
CA GLN A 338 -14.54 2.96 -21.21
C GLN A 338 -14.22 4.38 -20.73
N GLY A 339 -12.94 4.66 -20.44
CA GLY A 339 -12.45 5.96 -19.99
C GLY A 339 -12.35 7.01 -21.09
N ILE A 340 -12.73 6.70 -22.34
CA ILE A 340 -12.83 7.67 -23.43
C ILE A 340 -14.24 8.25 -23.44
N VAL A 341 -14.39 9.42 -22.83
CA VAL A 341 -15.67 10.08 -22.61
C VAL A 341 -15.89 11.14 -23.68
N ARG A 342 -17.03 11.08 -24.38
CA ARG A 342 -17.49 12.18 -25.22
C ARG A 342 -18.08 13.26 -24.32
N HIS A 343 -17.47 14.44 -24.31
CA HIS A 343 -17.93 15.56 -23.48
C HIS A 343 -19.33 16.05 -23.91
N ARG A 344 -20.13 16.61 -22.98
CA ARG A 344 -21.50 17.07 -23.26
C ARG A 344 -21.63 18.07 -24.42
N SER A 345 -20.59 18.88 -24.67
CA SER A 345 -20.55 19.79 -25.83
C SER A 345 -20.49 19.08 -27.18
N GLN A 346 -20.29 17.75 -27.20
CA GLN A 346 -20.18 16.90 -28.39
C GLN A 346 -18.98 17.17 -29.32
N GLU A 347 -18.18 18.20 -29.03
CA GLU A 347 -17.04 18.66 -29.83
C GLU A 347 -15.72 17.99 -29.44
N ARG A 348 -15.63 17.40 -28.24
CA ARG A 348 -14.38 16.86 -27.69
C ARG A 348 -14.59 15.48 -27.08
N SER A 349 -13.62 14.61 -27.28
CA SER A 349 -13.45 13.40 -26.48
C SER A 349 -12.31 13.64 -25.50
N VAL A 350 -12.56 13.34 -24.24
CA VAL A 350 -11.59 13.43 -23.14
C VAL A 350 -11.37 12.04 -22.58
N ARG A 351 -10.15 11.77 -22.11
CA ARG A 351 -9.75 10.47 -21.60
C ARG A 351 -9.40 10.55 -20.12
N ILE A 352 -9.90 9.60 -19.32
CA ILE A 352 -9.40 9.28 -17.98
C ILE A 352 -8.03 8.63 -18.11
N ARG A 353 -7.09 9.13 -17.32
CA ARG A 353 -5.70 8.69 -17.31
C ARG A 353 -5.46 7.97 -16.00
N THR A 354 -5.10 6.72 -16.13
CA THR A 354 -4.95 5.77 -15.05
C THR A 354 -3.48 5.61 -14.68
N GLY A 355 -3.20 5.44 -13.40
CA GLY A 355 -1.86 5.13 -12.90
C GLY A 355 -1.96 4.14 -11.76
N ALA A 356 -1.13 3.10 -11.76
CA ALA A 356 -0.97 2.21 -10.62
C ALA A 356 0.52 2.08 -10.28
N TYR A 357 0.86 2.26 -9.01
CA TYR A 357 2.23 2.14 -8.50
C TYR A 357 2.25 1.81 -7.01
N GLN A 358 3.37 1.26 -6.54
CA GLN A 358 3.70 1.10 -5.13
C GLN A 358 4.38 2.36 -4.60
N ALA A 359 4.09 2.73 -3.37
CA ALA A 359 4.88 3.67 -2.59
C ALA A 359 5.34 3.01 -1.30
N GLU A 360 6.65 2.78 -1.21
CA GLU A 360 7.31 2.21 -0.05
C GLU A 360 7.97 3.34 0.75
N PHE A 361 7.32 3.76 1.83
CA PHE A 361 7.84 4.81 2.69
C PHE A 361 8.88 4.27 3.67
N LEU A 362 9.89 5.08 3.97
CA LEU A 362 10.79 4.80 5.08
C LEU A 362 9.99 4.94 6.39
N ARG A 363 9.81 3.85 7.13
CA ARG A 363 9.03 3.82 8.37
C ARG A 363 9.60 4.79 9.41
N GLU A 364 10.91 4.95 9.48
CA GLU A 364 11.59 5.92 10.34
C GLU A 364 11.08 7.35 10.08
N THR A 365 10.88 7.71 8.82
CA THR A 365 10.32 9.01 8.43
C THR A 365 8.85 9.13 8.81
N LEU A 366 8.07 8.05 8.70
CA LEU A 366 6.66 8.07 9.10
C LEU A 366 6.46 8.13 10.62
N LEU A 367 7.31 7.45 11.39
CA LEU A 367 7.27 7.42 12.84
C LEU A 367 7.77 8.72 13.47
N GLY A 368 8.75 9.37 12.83
CA GLY A 368 9.47 10.49 13.42
C GLY A 368 10.61 10.02 14.33
N GLU A 369 11.46 10.97 14.74
CA GLU A 369 12.72 10.68 15.43
C GLU A 369 12.51 9.99 16.79
N GLU A 370 11.58 10.49 17.60
CA GLU A 370 11.31 9.97 18.95
C GLU A 370 10.80 8.52 18.92
N ASN A 371 9.77 8.25 18.11
CA ASN A 371 9.21 6.91 17.97
C ASN A 371 10.19 5.93 17.32
N THR A 372 11.02 6.41 16.38
CA THR A 372 12.12 5.60 15.82
C THR A 372 13.14 5.23 16.90
N ALA A 373 13.54 6.19 17.74
CA ALA A 373 14.45 5.93 18.85
C ALA A 373 13.83 4.97 19.89
N HIS A 374 12.52 5.01 20.08
CA HIS A 374 11.80 4.08 20.95
C HIS A 374 11.89 2.63 20.48
N ILE A 375 11.53 2.38 19.21
CA ILE A 375 11.54 1.01 18.66
C ILE A 375 12.94 0.46 18.42
N ARG A 376 13.96 1.32 18.31
CA ARG A 376 15.37 0.93 18.24
C ARG A 376 15.96 0.40 19.54
N ARG A 377 15.29 0.56 20.68
CA ARG A 377 15.70 -0.03 21.97
C ARG A 377 14.97 -1.34 22.22
N ALA A 378 15.48 -2.20 23.10
CA ALA A 378 14.73 -3.40 23.52
C ALA A 378 13.38 -3.03 24.13
N GLY A 379 12.35 -3.84 23.90
CA GLY A 379 10.99 -3.60 24.37
C GLY A 379 9.94 -4.44 23.65
N ALA A 380 8.73 -4.49 24.23
CA ALA A 380 7.63 -5.32 23.73
C ALA A 380 6.48 -4.52 23.12
N ASP A 381 6.36 -3.23 23.46
CA ASP A 381 5.28 -2.33 23.06
C ASP A 381 5.57 -1.63 21.71
N TRP A 382 4.51 -1.11 21.08
CA TRP A 382 4.62 -0.22 19.91
C TRP A 382 4.27 1.23 20.32
N PRO A 383 5.01 2.25 19.86
CA PRO A 383 4.72 3.61 20.25
C PRO A 383 3.40 4.09 19.64
N PRO A 384 2.64 4.96 20.33
CA PRO A 384 1.46 5.58 19.74
C PRO A 384 1.85 6.43 18.54
N SER A 385 0.95 6.53 17.55
CA SER A 385 1.18 7.41 16.40
C SER A 385 1.28 8.87 16.84
N ASP A 386 2.35 9.57 16.43
CA ASP A 386 2.43 11.02 16.55
C ASP A 386 1.45 11.66 15.56
N THR A 387 0.29 12.08 16.07
CA THR A 387 -0.78 12.65 15.24
C THR A 387 -0.39 13.96 14.58
N THR A 388 0.49 14.74 15.20
CA THR A 388 0.94 16.03 14.66
C THR A 388 1.86 15.79 13.47
N HIS A 389 2.85 14.92 13.65
CA HIS A 389 3.78 14.52 12.60
C HIS A 389 3.06 13.85 11.42
N ILE A 390 2.16 12.90 11.69
CA ILE A 390 1.35 12.24 10.65
C ILE A 390 0.47 13.24 9.89
N THR A 391 -0.07 14.27 10.57
CA THR A 391 -0.84 15.32 9.90
C THR A 391 0.03 16.18 9.00
N ASP A 392 1.25 16.56 9.41
CA ASP A 392 2.19 17.28 8.55
C ASP A 392 2.53 16.47 7.29
N LEU A 393 2.85 15.19 7.45
CA LEU A 393 3.12 14.28 6.32
C LEU A 393 1.92 14.19 5.36
N ALA A 394 0.72 14.00 5.88
CA ALA A 394 -0.51 13.95 5.07
C ALA A 394 -0.76 15.26 4.30
N LEU A 395 -0.49 16.42 4.90
CA LEU A 395 -0.60 17.71 4.24
C LEU A 395 0.46 17.89 3.15
N ARG A 396 1.68 17.40 3.35
CA ARG A 396 2.73 17.39 2.31
C ARG A 396 2.35 16.48 1.14
N LEU A 397 1.82 15.29 1.41
CA LEU A 397 1.34 14.39 0.37
C LEU A 397 0.16 15.00 -0.42
N THR A 398 -0.78 15.64 0.28
CA THR A 398 -1.86 16.43 -0.35
C THR A 398 -1.30 17.54 -1.24
N ARG A 399 -0.28 18.28 -0.76
CA ARG A 399 0.39 19.32 -1.53
C ARG A 399 1.08 18.78 -2.78
N ALA A 400 1.69 17.60 -2.72
CA ALA A 400 2.28 16.96 -3.90
C ALA A 400 1.21 16.69 -4.98
N TYR A 401 0.05 16.18 -4.57
CA TYR A 401 -1.07 15.97 -5.48
C TYR A 401 -1.68 17.26 -6.00
N ASP A 402 -1.76 18.32 -5.19
CA ASP A 402 -2.18 19.65 -5.65
C ASP A 402 -1.23 20.24 -6.70
N ILE A 403 0.08 19.97 -6.59
CA ILE A 403 1.06 20.34 -7.62
C ILE A 403 0.79 19.57 -8.90
N LEU A 404 0.60 18.24 -8.83
CA LEU A 404 0.26 17.43 -10.01
C LEU A 404 -1.03 17.88 -10.68
N ARG A 405 -2.08 18.18 -9.90
CA ARG A 405 -3.35 18.71 -10.43
C ARG A 405 -3.10 20.01 -11.22
N ARG A 406 -2.19 20.87 -10.78
CA ARG A 406 -1.88 22.16 -11.46
C ARG A 406 -1.00 22.05 -12.71
N TRP A 407 -0.12 21.06 -12.77
CA TRP A 407 0.92 20.95 -13.81
C TRP A 407 0.75 19.78 -14.77
N ASP A 408 -0.11 18.83 -14.41
CA ASP A 408 -0.25 17.59 -15.13
C ASP A 408 1.06 16.76 -15.15
N TYR A 409 1.49 16.24 -16.31
CA TYR A 409 2.69 15.37 -16.44
C TYR A 409 3.91 16.08 -17.04
N ASP A 410 3.83 17.40 -17.16
CA ASP A 410 4.89 18.27 -17.66
C ASP A 410 5.52 19.08 -16.52
N LEU A 411 5.52 18.53 -15.30
CA LEU A 411 6.15 19.19 -14.16
C LEU A 411 7.67 19.27 -14.41
N PRO A 412 8.26 20.46 -14.54
CA PRO A 412 9.69 20.58 -14.78
C PRO A 412 10.48 20.05 -13.58
N PRO A 413 11.75 19.66 -13.77
CA PRO A 413 12.65 19.32 -12.67
C PRO A 413 12.65 20.40 -11.58
N VAL A 414 12.85 20.04 -10.31
CA VAL A 414 12.84 20.98 -9.16
C VAL A 414 13.70 22.22 -9.44
N SER A 415 14.87 22.05 -10.07
CA SER A 415 15.80 23.14 -10.42
C SER A 415 15.24 24.19 -11.39
N ALA A 416 14.19 23.86 -12.15
CA ALA A 416 13.54 24.71 -13.14
C ALA A 416 12.09 25.06 -12.77
N TYR A 417 11.62 24.67 -11.57
CA TYR A 417 10.24 24.88 -11.17
C TYR A 417 9.91 26.36 -10.97
N THR A 418 8.93 26.87 -11.74
CA THR A 418 8.34 28.20 -11.55
C THR A 418 6.82 28.04 -11.46
N PRO A 419 6.18 28.25 -10.29
CA PRO A 419 4.73 28.06 -10.16
C PRO A 419 3.96 28.73 -11.30
N PRO A 420 2.95 28.08 -11.91
CA PRO A 420 2.18 28.69 -12.97
C PRO A 420 1.49 29.90 -12.35
N ARG A 421 1.68 31.08 -12.95
CA ARG A 421 0.88 32.26 -12.59
C ARG A 421 -0.47 32.08 -13.26
N PHE A 422 -1.45 31.58 -12.51
CA PHE A 422 -2.83 31.53 -12.98
C PHE A 422 -3.37 32.95 -13.14
N ARG A 423 -4.09 33.20 -14.23
CA ARG A 423 -4.95 34.38 -14.38
C ARG A 423 -6.28 34.13 -13.73
#